data_AF-A0AAV9D6E5-F1
#
_entry.id   AF-A0AAV9D6E5-F1
#
_cell.length_a   1.000
_cell.length_b   1.000
_cell.length_c   1.000
_cell.angle_alpha   90.00
_cell.angle_beta   90.00
_cell.angle_gamma   90.00
#
_symmetry.space_group_name_H-M   'P 1'
#
loop_
_entity.id
_entity.type
_entity.pdbx_description
1 polymer ?
#
loop_
_entity_poly.entity_id
_entity_poly.type
_entity_poly.pdbx_seq_one_letter_code
_entity_poly.pdbx_strand_id
1 'polypeptide(L)'
;MVAFKNRYMVIEVFLDANKDLGKDDPIIISQFNLTKAIKDSILVNFGECGLALSLGSFQRSIKACKDAALKCDIAKFEQYKLLVGDRLSPEITRQVQNCFEKIKILEH
;
A
#
# COMPACT_ATOMS: atom_id res chain seq x y z
N MET A 1 34.49 -4.16 -0.82
CA MET A 1 33.27 -4.02 0.01
C MET A 1 32.10 -4.65 -0.73
N VAL A 2 31.39 -5.60 -0.14
CA VAL A 2 30.15 -6.14 -0.70
C VAL A 2 29.00 -5.31 -0.14
N ALA A 3 28.21 -4.67 -1.01
CA ALA A 3 27.04 -3.90 -0.61
C ALA A 3 25.78 -4.78 -0.65
N PHE A 4 24.94 -4.70 0.37
CA PHE A 4 23.63 -5.35 0.34
C PHE A 4 22.71 -4.63 -0.66
N LYS A 5 22.22 -5.37 -1.66
CA LYS A 5 21.25 -4.87 -2.63
C LYS A 5 19.84 -5.05 -2.08
N ASN A 6 19.26 -3.97 -1.59
CA ASN A 6 17.87 -3.97 -1.15
C ASN A 6 16.91 -4.07 -2.34
N ARG A 7 15.81 -4.80 -2.15
CA ARG A 7 14.69 -4.88 -3.09
C ARG A 7 13.46 -4.28 -2.41
N TYR A 8 12.63 -3.62 -3.18
CA TYR A 8 11.43 -2.96 -2.68
C TYR A 8 10.19 -3.46 -3.40
N MET A 9 9.07 -3.49 -2.68
CA MET A 9 7.78 -3.94 -3.18
C MET A 9 6.72 -2.90 -2.79
N VAL A 10 5.89 -2.52 -3.75
CA VAL A 10 4.67 -1.73 -3.52
C VAL A 10 3.50 -2.70 -3.69
N ILE A 11 2.58 -2.71 -2.74
CA ILE A 11 1.39 -3.57 -2.75
C ILE A 11 0.17 -2.68 -2.65
N GLU A 12 -0.76 -2.84 -3.60
CA GLU A 12 -2.09 -2.23 -3.53
C GLU A 12 -3.09 -3.26 -2.97
N VAL A 13 -3.88 -2.86 -1.98
CA VAL A 13 -4.91 -3.70 -1.36
C VAL A 13 -6.27 -3.16 -1.75
N PHE A 14 -7.06 -3.98 -2.43
CA PHE A 14 -8.43 -3.65 -2.82
C PHE A 14 -9.41 -4.21 -1.80
N LEU A 15 -10.25 -3.34 -1.24
CA LEU A 15 -11.33 -3.72 -0.34
C LEU A 15 -12.65 -3.63 -1.10
N ASP A 16 -13.32 -4.77 -1.28
CA ASP A 16 -14.66 -4.81 -1.86
C ASP A 16 -15.69 -4.62 -0.75
N ALA A 17 -16.34 -3.45 -0.74
CA ALA A 17 -17.38 -3.11 0.21
C ALA A 17 -18.70 -3.90 0.01
N ASN A 18 -18.83 -4.63 -1.10
CA ASN A 18 -20.03 -5.43 -1.42
C ASN A 18 -19.93 -6.89 -0.96
N LYS A 19 -18.73 -7.34 -0.58
CA LYS A 19 -18.65 -8.59 0.18
C LYS A 19 -19.20 -8.29 1.56
N ASP A 20 -20.16 -9.07 2.02
CA ASP A 20 -20.70 -9.05 3.39
C ASP A 20 -19.55 -9.25 4.40
N LEU A 21 -18.74 -8.22 4.62
CA LEU A 21 -18.07 -8.02 5.89
C LEU A 21 -19.22 -7.79 6.85
N GLY A 22 -19.57 -8.84 7.59
CA GLY A 22 -20.57 -8.75 8.63
C GLY A 22 -20.33 -7.48 9.43
N LYS A 23 -21.40 -6.74 9.70
CA LYS A 23 -21.40 -5.43 10.39
C LYS A 23 -20.59 -5.41 11.70
N ASP A 24 -20.24 -6.60 12.20
CA ASP A 24 -19.56 -6.89 13.45
C ASP A 24 -18.06 -7.22 13.32
N ASP A 25 -17.47 -7.35 12.10
CA ASP A 25 -16.02 -7.60 11.93
C ASP A 25 -15.36 -6.65 10.91
N PRO A 26 -15.03 -5.42 11.32
CA PRO A 26 -14.39 -4.44 10.44
C PRO A 26 -12.91 -4.82 10.16
N ILE A 27 -12.52 -4.81 8.89
CA ILE A 27 -11.10 -4.92 8.52
C ILE A 27 -10.38 -3.61 8.90
N ILE A 28 -9.66 -3.64 10.03
CA ILE A 28 -8.84 -2.51 10.48
C ILE A 28 -7.48 -2.56 9.79
N ILE A 29 -7.29 -1.70 8.78
CA ILE A 29 -6.00 -1.53 8.11
C ILE A 29 -5.11 -0.61 8.96
N SER A 30 -4.16 -1.20 9.67
CA SER A 30 -3.10 -0.51 10.40
C SER A 30 -1.74 -1.09 10.03
N GLN A 31 -0.66 -0.31 10.23
CA GLN A 31 0.71 -0.80 10.00
C GLN A 31 0.98 -2.08 10.81
N PHE A 32 0.49 -2.14 12.05
CA PHE A 32 0.63 -3.31 12.92
C PHE A 32 -0.12 -4.53 12.36
N ASN A 33 -1.41 -4.38 12.04
CA ASN A 33 -2.23 -5.49 11.55
C ASN A 33 -1.70 -6.05 10.22
N LEU A 34 -1.32 -5.15 9.30
CA LEU A 34 -0.77 -5.56 8.01
C LEU A 34 0.59 -6.26 8.17
N THR A 35 1.48 -5.70 8.98
CA THR A 35 2.79 -6.31 9.24
C THR A 35 2.66 -7.67 9.91
N LYS A 36 1.74 -7.79 10.88
CA LYS A 36 1.44 -9.05 11.56
C LYS A 36 0.90 -10.08 10.57
N ALA A 37 -0.10 -9.73 9.77
CA ALA A 37 -0.68 -10.63 8.78
C ALA A 37 0.36 -11.12 7.75
N ILE A 38 1.24 -10.25 7.27
CA ILE A 38 2.34 -10.63 6.36
C ILE A 38 3.30 -11.60 7.04
N LYS A 39 3.74 -11.30 8.27
CA LYS A 39 4.65 -12.17 9.04
C LYS A 39 4.02 -13.53 9.32
N ASP A 40 2.77 -13.56 9.77
CA ASP A 40 2.03 -14.78 10.06
C ASP A 40 1.88 -15.63 8.79
N SER A 41 1.57 -15.00 7.65
CA SER A 41 1.50 -15.69 6.35
C SER A 41 2.84 -16.30 5.95
N ILE A 42 3.95 -15.57 6.10
CA ILE A 42 5.28 -16.10 5.80
C ILE A 42 5.63 -17.26 6.74
N LEU A 43 5.31 -17.15 8.02
CA LEU A 43 5.57 -18.19 9.00
C LEU A 43 4.82 -19.48 8.65
N VAL A 44 3.53 -19.38 8.30
CA VAL A 44 2.70 -20.54 7.94
C VAL A 44 3.21 -21.22 6.66
N ASN A 45 3.68 -20.45 5.68
CA ASN A 45 4.07 -20.99 4.37
C ASN A 45 5.56 -21.39 4.27
N PHE A 46 6.45 -20.75 5.04
CA PHE A 46 7.90 -20.90 4.91
C PHE A 46 8.62 -21.24 6.24
N GLY A 47 7.87 -21.36 7.33
CA GLY A 47 8.40 -21.68 8.65
C GLY A 47 9.27 -20.58 9.27
N GLU A 48 9.85 -20.90 10.42
CA GLU A 48 10.66 -19.97 11.22
C GLU A 48 11.88 -19.45 10.46
N CYS A 49 12.56 -20.32 9.69
CA CYS A 49 13.72 -19.92 8.89
C CYS A 49 13.34 -18.92 7.78
N GLY A 50 12.21 -19.13 7.10
CA GLY A 50 11.71 -18.20 6.08
C GLY A 50 11.33 -16.85 6.67
N LEU A 51 10.66 -16.85 7.82
CA LEU A 51 10.34 -15.62 8.54
C LEU A 51 11.60 -14.87 8.95
N ALA A 52 12.58 -15.54 9.57
CA ALA A 52 13.82 -14.94 10.04
C ALA A 52 14.62 -14.24 8.91
N LEU A 53 14.71 -14.86 7.73
CA LEU A 53 15.39 -14.28 6.57
C LEU A 53 14.66 -13.06 6.01
N SER A 54 13.34 -12.99 6.19
CA SER A 54 12.50 -11.92 5.64
C SER A 54 12.38 -10.69 6.56
N LEU A 55 12.52 -10.85 7.88
CA LEU A 55 12.31 -9.80 8.89
C LEU A 55 13.15 -8.54 8.66
N GLY A 56 14.42 -8.69 8.29
CA GLY A 56 15.32 -7.55 8.03
C GLY A 56 14.98 -6.74 6.76
N SER A 57 14.17 -7.30 5.86
CA SER A 57 13.82 -6.68 4.58
C SER A 57 12.58 -5.78 4.65
N PHE A 58 11.66 -6.03 5.59
CA PHE A 58 10.38 -5.32 5.66
C PHE A 58 10.40 -3.98 6.41
N GLN A 59 11.51 -3.62 7.06
CA GLN A 59 11.57 -2.45 7.94
C GLN A 59 12.08 -1.17 7.26
N ARG A 60 12.37 -1.17 5.95
CA ARG A 60 12.94 0.00 5.26
C ARG A 60 12.01 0.57 4.19
N SER A 61 11.62 1.83 4.39
CA SER A 61 11.00 2.68 3.37
C SER A 61 12.08 3.26 2.46
N ILE A 62 11.90 3.16 1.14
CA ILE A 62 12.80 3.81 0.17
C ILE A 62 12.02 4.72 -0.76
N LYS A 63 12.61 5.89 -0.99
CA LYS A 63 12.21 6.92 -1.94
C LYS A 63 11.72 6.38 -3.29
N ALA A 64 12.40 5.38 -3.86
CA ALA A 64 11.98 4.75 -5.12
C ALA A 64 10.59 4.07 -5.05
N CYS A 65 10.22 3.47 -3.92
CA CYS A 65 8.88 2.92 -3.72
C CYS A 65 7.82 4.02 -3.65
N LYS A 66 8.15 5.13 -2.97
CA LYS A 66 7.27 6.31 -2.88
C LYS A 66 6.97 6.87 -4.27
N ASP A 67 8.01 7.08 -5.07
CA ASP A 67 7.88 7.65 -6.42
C ASP A 67 7.10 6.71 -7.34
N ALA A 68 7.32 5.39 -7.24
CA ALA A 68 6.57 4.40 -7.99
C ALA A 68 5.09 4.35 -7.59
N ALA A 69 4.79 4.35 -6.29
CA ALA A 69 3.42 4.38 -5.77
C ALA A 69 2.68 5.65 -6.21
N LEU A 70 3.31 6.82 -6.04
CA LEU A 70 2.74 8.10 -6.43
C LEU A 70 2.45 8.15 -7.94
N LYS A 71 3.39 7.70 -8.78
CA LYS A 71 3.19 7.65 -10.24
C LYS A 71 2.03 6.73 -10.62
N CYS A 72 1.92 5.57 -9.96
CA CYS A 72 0.83 4.62 -10.19
C CYS A 72 -0.53 5.24 -9.85
N ASP A 73 -0.65 5.88 -8.69
CA ASP A 73 -1.90 6.47 -8.23
C ASP A 73 -2.35 7.67 -9.08
N ILE A 74 -1.41 8.51 -9.53
CA ILE A 74 -1.68 9.61 -10.46
C ILE A 74 -2.25 9.07 -11.77
N ALA A 75 -1.57 8.09 -12.39
CA ALA A 75 -2.02 7.50 -13.64
C ALA A 75 -3.40 6.84 -13.51
N LYS A 76 -3.66 6.14 -12.39
CA LYS A 76 -4.96 5.53 -12.11
C LYS A 76 -6.07 6.58 -11.99
N PHE A 77 -5.78 7.71 -11.33
CA PHE A 77 -6.76 8.79 -11.20
C PHE A 77 -7.00 9.53 -12.52
N GLU A 78 -5.98 9.70 -13.36
CA GLU A 78 -6.14 10.26 -14.71
C GLU A 78 -7.06 9.38 -15.57
N GLN A 79 -6.87 8.06 -15.54
CA GLN A 79 -7.77 7.13 -16.23
C GLN A 79 -9.20 7.20 -15.69
N TYR A 80 -9.35 7.32 -14.37
CA TYR A 80 -10.66 7.49 -13.74
C TYR A 80 -11.36 8.79 -14.18
N LYS A 81 -10.63 9.91 -14.29
CA LYS A 81 -11.18 11.17 -14.83
C LYS A 81 -11.72 11.01 -16.24
N LEU A 82 -10.98 10.31 -17.10
CA LEU A 82 -11.40 10.06 -18.49
C LEU A 82 -12.66 9.20 -18.56
N LEU A 83 -12.78 8.20 -17.69
CA LEU A 83 -13.93 7.30 -17.64
C LEU A 83 -15.20 8.00 -17.12
N VAL A 84 -15.08 8.83 -16.08
CA VAL A 84 -16.22 9.46 -15.40
C VAL A 84 -16.64 10.78 -16.08
N GLY A 85 -15.71 11.44 -16.79
CA GLY A 85 -15.96 12.70 -17.48
C GLY A 85 -16.44 13.81 -16.53
N ASP A 86 -17.42 14.60 -16.98
CA ASP A 86 -17.95 15.76 -16.24
C ASP A 86 -18.69 15.42 -14.94
N ARG A 87 -18.90 14.14 -14.64
CA ARG A 87 -19.58 13.70 -13.41
C ARG A 87 -18.67 13.73 -12.18
N LEU A 88 -17.39 14.09 -12.35
CA LEU A 88 -16.43 14.12 -11.26
C LEU A 88 -16.61 15.38 -10.41
N SER A 89 -17.06 15.19 -9.17
CA SER A 89 -17.17 16.29 -8.21
C SER A 89 -15.79 16.91 -7.87
N PRO A 90 -15.68 18.25 -7.77
CA PRO A 90 -14.47 18.91 -7.29
C PRO A 90 -14.00 18.41 -5.92
N GLU A 91 -14.92 17.94 -5.08
CA GLU A 91 -14.61 17.41 -3.75
C GLU A 91 -13.79 16.12 -3.82
N ILE A 92 -14.15 15.21 -4.74
CA ILE A 92 -13.41 13.94 -4.93
C ILE A 92 -11.99 14.25 -5.43
N THR A 93 -11.87 15.21 -6.34
CA THR A 93 -10.56 15.63 -6.86
C THR A 93 -9.67 16.19 -5.76
N ARG A 94 -10.23 17.03 -4.89
CA ARG A 94 -9.52 17.59 -3.74
C ARG A 94 -9.08 16.51 -2.75
N GLN A 95 -9.94 15.54 -2.46
CA GLN A 95 -9.61 14.43 -1.57
C GLN A 95 -8.46 13.58 -2.11
N VAL A 96 -8.51 13.21 -3.39
CA VAL A 96 -7.44 12.43 -4.04
C VAL A 96 -6.12 13.20 -4.06
N GLN A 97 -6.16 14.51 -4.36
CA GLN A 97 -4.96 15.36 -4.29
C GLN A 97 -4.36 15.41 -2.88
N ASN A 98 -5.20 15.48 -1.83
CA ASN A 98 -4.72 15.43 -0.45
C ASN A 98 -4.03 14.08 -0.14
N CYS A 99 -4.54 12.96 -0.66
CA CYS A 99 -3.86 11.67 -0.56
C CYS A 99 -2.48 11.68 -1.25
N PHE A 100 -2.36 12.29 -2.43
CA PHE A 100 -1.06 12.41 -3.12
C PHE A 100 -0.05 13.23 -2.32
N GLU A 101 -0.49 14.32 -1.69
CA GLU A 101 0.37 15.11 -0.80
C GLU A 101 0.82 14.30 0.42
N LYS A 102 -0.08 13.50 1.02
CA LYS A 102 0.28 12.59 2.11
C LYS A 102 1.36 11.59 1.70
N ILE A 103 1.33 11.08 0.46
CA ILE A 103 2.35 10.16 -0.06
C ILE A 103 3.69 10.88 -0.24
N LYS A 104 3.68 12.13 -0.73
CA LYS A 104 4.90 12.93 -0.94
C LYS A 104 5.66 13.19 0.36
N ILE A 105 4.93 13.43 1.46
CA ILE A 105 5.51 13.74 2.79
C ILE A 105 5.94 12.51 3.61
N LEU A 106 5.82 11.29 3.08
CA LEU A 106 6.32 10.06 3.75
C LEU A 106 7.86 10.02 3.90
N GLU A 107 8.57 11.12 3.63
CA GLU A 107 9.99 11.30 3.94
C GLU A 107 10.17 11.84 5.36
N HIS A 108 10.01 10.95 6.34
CA HIS A 108 10.66 11.03 7.66
C HIS A 108 11.14 9.63 8.08
#